data_AF-A0A453SV54-F1
#
_entry.id   AF-A0A453SV54-F1
#
_cell.length_a   1.000
_cell.length_b   1.000
_cell.length_c   1.000
_cell.angle_alpha   90.00
_cell.angle_beta   90.00
_cell.angle_gamma   90.00
#
_symmetry.space_group_name_H-M   'P 1'
#
loop_
_entity.id
_entity.type
_entity.pdbx_description
1 polymer ?
#
loop_
_entity_poly.entity_id
_entity_poly.type
_entity_poly.pdbx_seq_one_letter_code
_entity_poly.pdbx_strand_id
1 'polypeptide(L)' 'MKRQRYTNFYLCEVSSNMVIDATNKGNKSRFINHSCEPNTEMEKWTVDGETRVGIFALRDIQRGEELTYDYKFVQFGAD' A
#
# COMPACT_ATOMS: atom_id res chain seq x y z
N MET A 1 28.46 -6.40 -4.43
CA MET A 1 27.09 -5.85 -4.54
C MET A 1 26.83 -4.97 -3.32
N LYS A 2 26.62 -3.66 -3.47
CA LYS A 2 26.31 -2.77 -2.35
C LYS A 2 24.90 -3.12 -1.83
N ARG A 3 24.78 -3.60 -0.59
CA ARG A 3 23.50 -3.71 0.12
C ARG A 3 22.95 -2.29 0.28
N GLN A 4 22.06 -1.86 -0.62
CA GLN A 4 21.24 -0.69 -0.36
C GLN A 4 20.30 -1.04 0.78
N ARG A 5 20.45 -0.38 1.93
CA ARG A 5 19.47 -0.42 3.01
C ARG A 5 18.29 0.45 2.59
N TYR A 6 17.29 -0.17 1.97
CA TYR A 6 16.00 0.47 1.78
C TYR A 6 15.29 0.49 3.14
N THR A 7 14.93 1.68 3.61
CA THR A 7 14.19 1.86 4.88
C THR A 7 12.69 1.70 4.69
N ASN A 8 12.20 1.89 3.46
CA ASN A 8 10.78 1.83 3.11
C ASN A 8 10.55 0.75 2.06
N PHE A 9 9.49 -0.05 2.26
CA PHE A 9 9.05 -1.08 1.33
C PHE A 9 7.72 -0.66 0.73
N TYR A 10 7.57 -0.82 -0.59
CA TYR A 10 6.41 -0.34 -1.35
C TYR A 10 5.70 -1.50 -2.06
N LEU A 11 5.61 -2.64 -1.37
CA LEU A 11 5.02 -3.87 -1.86
C LEU A 11 3.56 -3.96 -1.40
N CYS A 12 2.65 -4.28 -2.33
CA CYS A 12 1.24 -4.49 -2.06
C CYS A 12 0.81 -5.82 -2.66
N GLU A 13 0.40 -6.78 -1.81
CA GLU A 13 -0.11 -8.07 -2.27
C GLU A 13 -1.55 -7.93 -2.79
N VAL A 14 -1.74 -8.21 -4.08
CA VAL A 14 -3.04 -8.16 -4.76
C VAL A 14 -3.69 -9.54 -4.79
N SER A 15 -2.89 -10.60 -4.89
CA SER A 15 -3.31 -11.99 -4.77
C SER A 15 -2.08 -12.84 -4.45
N SER A 16 -2.29 -14.12 -4.14
CA SER A 16 -1.20 -15.08 -3.84
C SER A 16 -0.14 -15.20 -4.94
N ASN A 17 -0.45 -14.76 -6.17
CA ASN A 17 0.43 -14.80 -7.32
C ASN A 17 0.73 -13.41 -7.93
N MET A 18 0.30 -12.32 -7.29
CA MET A 18 0.48 -10.96 -7.83
C MET A 18 0.79 -9.96 -6.72
N VAL A 19 1.94 -9.29 -6.87
CA VAL A 19 2.39 -8.21 -5.99
C VAL A 19 2.67 -6.97 -6.84
N ILE A 20 2.16 -5.83 -6.41
CA ILE A 20 2.51 -4.52 -6.97
C ILE A 20 3.75 -4.01 -6.22
N ASP A 21 4.82 -3.67 -6.96
CA ASP A 21 6.04 -3.06 -6.42
C ASP A 21 6.19 -1.61 -6.91
N ALA A 22 5.95 -0.66 -6.01
CA ALA A 22 6.07 0.78 -6.28
C ALA A 22 7.44 1.37 -5.86
N THR A 23 8.48 0.53 -5.68
CA THR A 23 9.82 0.95 -5.24
C THR A 23 10.45 1.89 -6.27
N ASN A 24 10.46 1.50 -7.55
CA ASN A 24 11.11 2.26 -8.63
C ASN A 24 10.14 3.04 -9.51
N LYS A 25 8.89 2.55 -9.67
CA LYS A 25 7.86 3.17 -10.50
C LYS A 25 6.53 3.09 -9.78
N GLY A 26 5.87 4.23 -9.59
CA GLY A 26 4.59 4.31 -8.89
C GLY A 26 3.96 5.68 -9.02
N ASN A 27 2.92 5.93 -8.23
CA ASN A 27 2.26 7.23 -8.14
C ASN A 27 2.25 7.72 -6.68
N LYS A 28 1.46 8.75 -6.36
CA LYS A 28 1.38 9.35 -5.02
C LYS A 28 0.94 8.36 -3.92
N SER A 29 0.22 7.29 -4.25
CA SER A 29 -0.27 6.32 -3.26
C SER A 29 0.86 5.62 -2.50
N ARG A 30 2.06 5.52 -3.07
CA ARG A 30 3.24 4.92 -2.43
C ARG A 30 3.67 5.61 -1.12
N PHE A 31 3.18 6.81 -0.86
CA PHE A 31 3.52 7.58 0.33
C PHE A 31 2.45 7.52 1.44
N ILE A 32 1.34 6.83 1.20
CA ILE A 32 0.29 6.68 2.21
C ILE A 32 0.82 5.72 3.27
N ASN A 33 0.89 6.19 4.51
CA ASN A 33 1.51 5.46 5.61
C ASN A 33 0.56 4.47 6.27
N HIS A 34 1.13 3.64 7.14
CA HIS A 34 0.38 2.73 7.99
C HIS A 34 -0.26 3.46 9.18
N SER A 35 -1.48 3.06 9.54
CA SER A 35 -2.07 3.28 10.86
C SER A 35 -2.82 2.02 11.32
N CYS A 36 -2.81 1.74 12.62
CA CYS A 36 -3.66 0.71 13.24
C CYS A 36 -5.14 1.12 13.29
N GLU A 37 -5.41 2.43 13.22
CA GLU A 37 -6.74 3.04 13.13
C GLU A 37 -6.79 3.90 11.85
N PRO A 38 -6.88 3.28 10.66
CA PRO A 38 -6.78 4.02 9.41
C PRO A 38 -8.04 4.80 9.09
N ASN A 39 -7.90 5.84 8.25
CA ASN A 39 -9.02 6.60 7.70
C ASN A 39 -9.33 6.25 6.23
N THR A 40 -8.52 5.37 5.63
CA THR A 40 -8.73 4.81 4.29
C THR A 40 -8.58 3.30 4.28
N GLU A 41 -9.15 2.65 3.27
CA GLU A 41 -8.97 1.22 2.99
C GLU A 41 -8.54 0.95 1.55
N MET A 42 -7.97 -0.23 1.32
CA MET A 42 -7.59 -0.72 0.00
C MET A 42 -8.70 -1.60 -0.57
N GLU A 43 -9.16 -1.30 -1.78
CA GLU A 43 -10.11 -2.13 -2.51
C GLU A 43 -9.52 -2.64 -3.82
N LYS A 44 -9.86 -3.87 -4.19
CA LYS A 44 -9.47 -4.48 -5.48
C LYS A 44 -10.56 -4.24 -6.51
N TRP A 45 -10.17 -3.67 -7.64
CA TRP A 45 -11.06 -3.37 -8.75
C TRP A 45 -10.59 -4.06 -10.02
N THR A 46 -11.51 -4.59 -10.81
CA THR A 46 -11.21 -5.04 -12.17
C THR A 46 -11.48 -3.89 -13.13
N VAL A 47 -10.46 -3.42 -13.83
CA VAL A 47 -10.55 -2.35 -14.83
C VAL A 47 -9.98 -2.90 -16.13
N ASP A 48 -10.81 -2.97 -17.17
CA ASP A 48 -10.44 -3.51 -18.49
C ASP A 48 -9.84 -4.93 -18.43
N GLY A 49 -10.31 -5.75 -17.50
CA GLY A 49 -9.81 -7.12 -17.29
C GLY A 49 -8.54 -7.23 -16.44
N GLU A 50 -7.99 -6.11 -15.97
CA GLU A 50 -6.82 -6.08 -15.08
C GLU A 50 -7.22 -5.76 -13.64
N THR A 51 -6.64 -6.49 -12.67
CA THR A 51 -6.79 -6.17 -11.25
C THR A 51 -5.96 -4.96 -10.87
N ARG A 52 -6.60 -3.97 -10.26
CA ARG A 52 -6.00 -2.75 -9.71
C ARG A 52 -6.38 -2.58 -8.26
N VAL A 53 -5.58 -1.82 -7.52
CA VAL A 53 -5.87 -1.45 -6.13
C VAL A 53 -6.17 0.04 -6.05
N GLY A 54 -7.33 0.38 -5.50
CA GLY A 54 -7.72 1.75 -5.18
C GLY A 54 -7.69 2.00 -3.66
N ILE A 55 -7.55 3.27 -3.28
CA ILE A 55 -7.63 3.72 -1.89
C ILE A 55 -8.93 4.50 -1.72
N PHE A 56 -9.76 4.09 -0.77
CA PHE A 56 -11.08 4.65 -0.53
C PHE A 56 -11.20 5.16 0.90
N ALA A 57 -11.92 6.25 1.10
CA ALA A 57 -12.11 6.85 2.42
C ALA A 57 -13.14 6.04 3.22
N LEU A 58 -12.82 5.71 4.47
CA LEU A 58 -13.74 5.02 5.40
C LEU A 58 -14.73 5.99 6.06
N ARG A 59 -14.42 7.27 6.04
CA ARG A 59 -15.19 8.39 6.60
C ARG A 59 -14.81 9.69 5.91
N ASP A 60 -15.51 10.77 6.21
CA ASP A 60 -15.07 12.11 5.81
C ASP A 60 -13.69 12.43 6.40
N ILE A 61 -12.81 12.96 5.57
CA ILE A 61 -11.41 13.28 5.90
C ILE A 61 -11.22 14.79 5.82
N GLN A 62 -10.70 15.38 6.88
CA GLN A 62 -10.49 16.83 6.93
C GLN A 62 -9.26 17.24 6.11
N ARG A 63 -9.27 18.47 5.58
CA ARG A 63 -8.11 19.01 4.86
C ARG A 63 -6.89 19.06 5.78
N GLY A 64 -5.80 18.45 5.34
CA GLY A 64 -4.53 18.41 6.08
C GLY A 64 -4.39 17.18 6.98
N GLU A 65 -5.45 16.37 7.14
CA GLU A 65 -5.34 15.07 7.77
C GLU A 65 -4.53 14.12 6.88
N GLU A 66 -3.61 13.36 7.49
CA GLU A 66 -2.82 12.36 6.76
C GLU A 66 -3.69 11.17 6.38
N LEU A 67 -3.59 10.74 5.12
CA LEU A 67 -4.22 9.50 4.67
C LEU A 67 -3.40 8.30 5.16
N THR A 68 -4.06 7.33 5.76
CA THR A 68 -3.43 6.11 6.26
C THR A 68 -4.28 4.87 5.96
N TYR A 69 -3.63 3.72 5.74
CA TYR A 69 -4.30 2.42 5.62
C TYR A 69 -3.60 1.36 6.47
N ASP A 70 -4.31 0.26 6.76
CA ASP A 70 -3.69 -0.89 7.43
C ASP A 70 -2.82 -1.67 6.43
N TYR A 71 -1.50 -1.69 6.64
CA TYR A 71 -0.56 -2.39 5.77
C TYR A 71 -0.76 -3.91 5.82
N LYS A 72 -1.42 -4.43 6.87
CA LYS A 72 -1.52 -5.87 7.17
C LYS A 72 -0.16 -6.55 7.04
N PHE A 73 0.88 -5.84 7.49
CA PHE A 73 2.26 -6.22 7.23
C PHE A 73 2.57 -7.54 7.93
N VAL A 74 2.76 -8.59 7.14
CA VAL A 74 3.30 -9.86 7.63
C VAL A 74 4.82 -9.77 7.52
N GLN A 75 5.51 -9.76 8.65
CA GLN A 75 6.97 -9.75 8.68
C GLN A 75 7.49 -11.13 8.22
N PHE A 76 8.02 -11.20 6.99
CA PHE A 76 8.75 -12.37 6.54
C PHE A 76 10.19 -12.32 7.09
N GLY A 77 10.58 -13.31 7.91
CA GLY A 77 11.97 -13.51 8.34
C GLY A 77 12.26 -13.29 9.84
N ALA A 78 11.34 -13.65 10.73
CA ALA A 78 11.63 -13.82 12.15
C ALA A 78 11.84 -15.31 12.47
N ASP A 79 12.88 -15.91 11.87
CA ASP A 79 13.53 -17.14 12.36
C ASP A 79 15.02 -16.83 12.59
#